data_AF-A0A8X6F5Z4-F1
#
_entry.id   AF-A0A8X6F5Z4-F1
#
_cell.length_a   1.000
_cell.length_b   1.000
_cell.length_c   1.000
_cell.angle_alpha   90.00
_cell.angle_beta   90.00
_cell.angle_gamma   90.00
#
_symmetry.space_group_name_H-M   'P 1'
#
loop_
_entity.id
_entity.type
_entity.pdbx_description
1 polymer ?
#
loop_
_entity_poly.entity_id
_entity_poly.type
_entity_poly.pdbx_seq_one_letter_code
_entity_poly.pdbx_strand_id
1 'polypeptide(L)'
;MSQKNDDKTGIVPGKKRKPFIRHYNHEYIKYGFILWPNSTEEDIRPMCIICHEVLVNDAMKPAKMLRHLKAKHSELEKKPREYFERRKQELGLQTKTFKQNLFTTSHY
;
A
#
# COMPACT_ATOMS: atom_id res chain seq x y z
N MET A 1 -46.69 35.59 -31.19
CA MET A 1 -45.34 36.03 -30.81
C MET A 1 -44.72 34.94 -29.95
N SER A 2 -43.85 34.15 -30.54
CA SER A 2 -43.06 33.13 -29.84
C SER A 2 -41.88 33.82 -29.17
N GLN A 3 -41.68 33.60 -27.87
CA GLN A 3 -40.38 33.80 -27.25
C GLN A 3 -39.99 32.52 -26.52
N LYS A 4 -38.90 31.95 -27.04
CA LYS A 4 -38.05 30.95 -26.41
C LYS A 4 -37.50 31.51 -25.11
N ASN A 5 -37.32 30.66 -24.11
CA ASN A 5 -36.22 30.80 -23.16
C ASN A 5 -35.73 29.40 -22.79
N ASP A 6 -34.49 29.17 -23.19
CA ASP A 6 -33.60 28.08 -22.84
C ASP A 6 -33.25 28.10 -21.34
N ASP A 7 -32.58 27.03 -20.92
CA ASP A 7 -31.74 26.91 -19.72
C ASP A 7 -32.46 26.49 -18.42
N LYS A 8 -32.21 25.24 -17.99
CA LYS A 8 -31.05 24.95 -17.15
C LYS A 8 -31.15 23.51 -16.62
N THR A 9 -30.33 22.62 -17.17
CA THR A 9 -30.14 21.24 -16.71
C THR A 9 -29.54 21.28 -15.30
N GLY A 10 -30.37 21.05 -14.29
CA GLY A 10 -29.94 20.98 -12.90
C GLY A 10 -29.03 19.79 -12.65
N ILE A 11 -27.72 19.99 -12.76
CA ILE A 11 -26.70 19.07 -12.24
C ILE A 11 -26.87 19.06 -10.72
N VAL A 12 -27.43 17.97 -10.19
CA VAL A 12 -27.45 17.68 -8.76
C VAL A 12 -25.99 17.49 -8.30
N PRO A 13 -25.47 18.26 -7.33
CA PRO A 13 -24.13 18.06 -6.83
C PRO A 13 -24.11 16.77 -6.00
N GLY A 14 -23.57 15.69 -6.59
CA GLY A 14 -23.32 14.44 -5.89
C GLY A 14 -22.43 14.72 -4.68
N LYS A 15 -22.93 14.39 -3.48
CA LYS A 15 -22.17 14.48 -2.23
C LYS A 15 -20.83 13.79 -2.41
N LYS A 16 -19.72 14.55 -2.45
CA LYS A 16 -18.36 14.01 -2.47
C LYS A 16 -18.19 13.19 -1.19
N ARG A 17 -18.24 11.87 -1.29
CA ARG A 17 -17.96 10.98 -0.15
C ARG A 17 -16.52 11.27 0.27
N LYS A 18 -16.30 11.62 1.54
CA LYS A 18 -14.95 11.69 2.09
C LYS A 18 -14.25 10.36 1.77
N PRO A 19 -13.01 10.38 1.24
CA PRO A 19 -12.25 9.17 1.04
C PRO A 19 -12.19 8.40 2.36
N PHE A 20 -12.68 7.16 2.38
CA PHE A 20 -12.51 6.31 3.55
C PHE A 20 -11.05 5.86 3.59
N ILE A 21 -10.27 6.46 4.48
CA ILE A 21 -8.88 6.08 4.69
C ILE A 21 -8.86 4.75 5.44
N ARG A 22 -8.37 3.71 4.76
CA ARG A 22 -8.15 2.40 5.37
C ARG A 22 -6.91 2.47 6.24
N HIS A 23 -7.10 2.40 7.55
CA HIS A 23 -5.99 2.20 8.49
C HIS A 23 -5.34 0.82 8.27
N TYR A 24 -4.03 0.75 8.50
CA TYR A 24 -3.29 -0.49 8.42
C TYR A 24 -3.67 -1.43 9.57
N ASN A 25 -3.97 -2.70 9.23
CA ASN A 25 -4.19 -3.75 10.21
C ASN A 25 -2.97 -4.69 10.20
N HIS A 26 -2.43 -4.98 11.39
CA HIS A 26 -1.31 -5.90 11.56
C HIS A 26 -1.58 -7.30 10.99
N GLU A 27 -2.83 -7.75 10.95
CA GLU A 27 -3.25 -9.01 10.36
C GLU A 27 -2.98 -9.11 8.84
N TYR A 28 -2.73 -7.99 8.15
CA TYR A 28 -2.38 -7.99 6.73
C TYR A 28 -1.01 -8.61 6.44
N ILE A 29 -0.20 -8.83 7.48
CA ILE A 29 1.07 -9.55 7.36
C ILE A 29 0.90 -10.98 6.85
N LYS A 30 -0.25 -11.62 7.10
CA LYS A 30 -0.56 -12.96 6.56
C LYS A 30 -0.70 -12.99 5.04
N TYR A 31 -0.88 -11.83 4.41
CA TYR A 31 -0.89 -11.68 2.96
C TYR A 31 0.47 -11.22 2.42
N GLY A 32 1.49 -11.09 3.27
CA GLY A 32 2.82 -10.64 2.90
C GLY A 32 2.96 -9.12 2.73
N PHE A 33 2.07 -8.32 3.33
CA PHE A 33 2.11 -6.86 3.23
C PHE A 33 2.35 -6.17 4.57
N ILE A 34 3.06 -5.05 4.52
CA ILE A 34 3.28 -4.12 5.65
C ILE A 34 2.92 -2.70 5.25
N LEU A 35 2.83 -1.80 6.24
CA LEU A 35 2.73 -0.37 5.99
C LEU A 35 4.03 0.12 5.32
N TRP A 36 3.91 0.84 4.21
CA TRP A 36 5.05 1.47 3.58
C TRP A 36 5.64 2.54 4.51
N PRO A 37 6.97 2.58 4.76
CA PRO A 37 7.58 3.47 5.75
C PRO A 37 7.31 4.97 5.53
N ASN A 38 7.06 5.38 4.29
CA ASN A 38 6.79 6.78 3.94
C ASN A 38 5.28 7.06 3.83
N SER A 39 4.42 6.16 4.32
CA SER A 39 2.98 6.41 4.38
C SER A 39 2.69 7.57 5.32
N THR A 40 1.73 8.42 4.94
CA THR A 40 1.19 9.48 5.80
C THR A 40 -0.21 9.10 6.28
N GLU A 41 -0.79 9.90 7.19
CA GLU A 41 -2.18 9.69 7.64
C GLU A 41 -3.18 9.78 6.47
N GLU A 42 -2.89 10.62 5.48
CA GLU A 42 -3.73 10.83 4.30
C GLU A 42 -3.44 9.84 3.15
N ASP A 43 -2.23 9.26 3.13
CA ASP A 43 -1.77 8.32 2.10
C ASP A 43 -1.14 7.07 2.72
N ILE A 44 -2.00 6.19 3.23
CA ILE A 44 -1.62 4.88 3.75
C ILE A 44 -1.46 3.91 2.59
N ARG A 45 -0.24 3.40 2.38
CA ARG A 45 0.07 2.46 1.29
C ARG A 45 0.60 1.13 1.81
N PRO A 46 0.10 0.00 1.28
CA PRO A 46 0.68 -1.30 1.57
C PRO A 46 1.92 -1.54 0.70
N MET A 47 2.99 -2.06 1.31
CA MET A 47 4.20 -2.52 0.64
C MET A 47 4.32 -4.03 0.77
N CYS A 48 4.64 -4.73 -0.31
CA CYS A 48 4.92 -6.16 -0.29
C CYS A 48 6.27 -6.43 0.39
N ILE A 49 6.31 -7.35 1.36
CA ILE A 49 7.54 -7.71 2.09
C ILE A 49 8.51 -8.51 1.19
N ILE A 50 8.00 -9.17 0.14
CA ILE A 50 8.79 -10.08 -0.69
C ILE A 50 9.51 -9.34 -1.81
N CYS A 51 8.79 -8.50 -2.57
CA CYS A 51 9.33 -7.76 -3.71
C CYS A 51 9.50 -6.26 -3.45
N HIS A 52 9.13 -5.77 -2.26
CA HIS A 52 9.19 -4.35 -1.88
C HIS A 52 8.37 -3.39 -2.76
N GLU A 53 7.45 -3.92 -3.55
CA GLU A 53 6.54 -3.11 -4.36
C GLU A 53 5.51 -2.40 -3.47
N VAL A 54 5.41 -1.08 -3.63
CA VAL A 54 4.41 -0.25 -2.96
C VAL A 54 3.17 -0.16 -3.83
N LEU A 55 2.03 -0.57 -3.29
CA LEU A 55 0.75 -0.50 -3.99
C LEU A 55 -0.06 0.72 -3.52
N VAL A 56 -1.07 1.09 -4.29
CA VAL A 56 -2.03 2.14 -3.92
C VAL A 56 -2.92 1.71 -2.74
N ASN A 57 -3.53 2.66 -2.03
CA ASN A 57 -4.41 2.36 -0.87
C ASN A 57 -5.52 1.33 -1.17
N ASP A 58 -6.10 1.33 -2.39
CA ASP A 58 -7.14 0.35 -2.77
C ASP A 58 -6.63 -1.10 -2.70
N ALA A 59 -5.32 -1.30 -2.86
CA ALA A 59 -4.70 -2.60 -2.73
C ALA A 59 -4.62 -3.11 -1.29
N MET A 60 -4.97 -2.30 -0.27
CA MET A 60 -5.10 -2.77 1.12
C MET A 60 -6.27 -3.73 1.32
N LYS A 61 -7.16 -3.88 0.33
CA LYS A 61 -8.19 -4.91 0.36
C LYS A 61 -7.53 -6.30 0.37
N PRO A 62 -7.87 -7.19 1.32
CA PRO A 62 -7.28 -8.53 1.39
C PRO A 62 -7.27 -9.30 0.06
N ALA A 63 -8.37 -9.21 -0.71
CA ALA A 63 -8.46 -9.85 -2.03
C ALA A 63 -7.41 -9.32 -3.04
N LYS A 64 -7.07 -8.03 -2.98
CA LYS A 64 -6.06 -7.42 -3.86
C LYS A 64 -4.64 -7.81 -3.45
N MET A 65 -4.36 -7.81 -2.14
CA MET A 65 -3.11 -8.33 -1.58
C MET A 65 -2.88 -9.79 -1.97
N LEU A 66 -3.89 -10.65 -1.75
CA LEU A 66 -3.82 -12.06 -2.11
C LEU A 66 -3.63 -12.26 -3.61
N ARG A 67 -4.31 -11.48 -4.46
CA ARG A 67 -4.11 -11.53 -5.91
C ARG A 67 -2.68 -11.17 -6.31
N HIS A 68 -2.10 -10.13 -5.70
CA HIS A 68 -0.69 -9.80 -5.94
C HIS A 68 0.22 -10.96 -5.54
N LEU A 69 0.02 -11.53 -4.34
CA LEU A 69 0.81 -12.66 -3.85
C LEU A 69 0.71 -13.85 -4.80
N LYS A 70 -0.51 -14.21 -5.24
CA LYS A 70 -0.76 -15.27 -6.22
C LYS A 70 -0.06 -15.03 -7.55
N ALA A 71 -0.14 -13.81 -8.08
CA ALA A 71 0.35 -13.49 -9.41
C ALA A 71 1.87 -13.35 -9.47
N LYS A 72 2.52 -12.83 -8.42
CA LYS A 72 3.96 -12.55 -8.40
C LYS A 72 4.78 -13.55 -7.58
N HIS A 73 4.14 -14.23 -6.62
CA HIS A 73 4.79 -15.08 -5.62
C HIS A 73 3.94 -16.32 -5.34
N SER A 74 3.57 -17.05 -6.40
CA SER A 74 2.70 -18.23 -6.30
C SER A 74 3.21 -19.29 -5.32
N GLU A 75 4.54 -19.46 -5.20
CA GLU A 75 5.12 -20.41 -4.23
C GLU A 75 4.93 -19.99 -2.76
N LEU A 76 4.62 -18.71 -2.51
CA LEU A 76 4.47 -18.15 -1.17
C LEU A 76 3.00 -18.03 -0.73
N GLU A 77 2.03 -18.25 -1.63
CA GLU A 77 0.60 -18.11 -1.33
C GLU A 77 0.15 -18.94 -0.13
N LYS A 78 0.67 -20.17 -0.03
CA LYS A 78 0.30 -21.13 1.03
C LYS A 78 1.18 -21.05 2.26
N LYS A 79 2.11 -20.10 2.32
CA LYS A 79 3.01 -19.97 3.49
C LYS A 79 2.23 -19.39 4.67
N PRO A 80 2.53 -19.85 5.89
CA PRO A 80 1.82 -19.40 7.07
C PRO A 80 2.32 -18.01 7.48
N ARG A 81 1.60 -17.36 8.39
CA ARG A 81 1.86 -15.97 8.82
C ARG A 81 3.28 -15.77 9.34
N GLU A 82 3.80 -16.75 10.06
CA GLU A 82 5.11 -16.73 10.71
C GLU A 82 6.24 -16.59 9.69
N TYR A 83 6.04 -17.10 8.48
CA TYR A 83 6.99 -16.91 7.38
C TYR A 83 7.14 -15.42 7.03
N PHE A 84 6.02 -14.72 6.88
CA PHE A 84 6.01 -13.29 6.54
C PHE A 84 6.48 -12.41 7.70
N GLU A 85 6.21 -12.81 8.95
CA GLU A 85 6.75 -12.15 10.14
C GLU A 85 8.28 -12.22 10.20
N ARG A 86 8.86 -13.38 9.92
CA ARG A 86 10.32 -13.53 9.83
C ARG A 86 10.90 -12.65 8.73
N ARG A 87 10.31 -12.66 7.53
CA ARG A 87 10.74 -11.79 6.42
C ARG A 87 10.65 -10.31 6.77
N LYS A 88 9.61 -9.89 7.50
CA LYS A 88 9.49 -8.51 7.99
C LYS A 88 10.63 -8.14 8.95
N GLN A 89 11.00 -9.05 9.85
CA GLN A 89 12.12 -8.82 10.77
C GLN A 89 13.44 -8.68 10.01
N GLU A 90 13.70 -9.57 9.05
CA GLU A 90 14.87 -9.51 8.17
C GLU A 90 14.93 -8.17 7.40
N LEU A 91 13.81 -7.71 6.85
CA LEU A 91 13.72 -6.41 6.19
C LEU A 91 14.04 -5.24 7.15
N GLY A 92 13.51 -5.30 8.38
CA GLY A 92 13.82 -4.34 9.43
C GLY A 92 15.30 -4.32 9.83
N LEU A 93 15.97 -5.47 9.82
CA LEU A 93 17.40 -5.58 10.07
C LEU A 93 18.24 -5.01 8.91
N GLN A 94 17.85 -5.29 7.66
CA GLN A 94 18.53 -4.75 6.46
C GLN A 94 18.51 -3.21 6.44
N THR A 95 17.41 -2.56 6.81
CA THR A 95 17.35 -1.09 6.88
C THR A 95 18.25 -0.48 7.96
N LYS A 96 18.62 -1.24 9.00
CA LYS A 96 19.57 -0.80 10.04
C LYS A 96 21.01 -0.95 9.57
N THR A 97 21.34 -2.09 8.96
CA THR A 97 22.69 -2.36 8.43
C THR A 97 23.02 -1.45 7.23
N PHE A 98 22.05 -1.11 6.38
CA PHE A 98 22.28 -0.21 5.24
C PHE A 98 22.66 1.22 5.65
N LYS A 99 22.29 1.68 6.86
CA LYS A 99 22.67 3.00 7.37
C LYS A 99 24.12 3.08 7.87
N GLN A 100 24.80 1.95 8.07
CA GLN A 100 26.17 1.94 8.62
C GLN A 100 27.28 2.01 7.54
N ASN A 101 26.95 1.82 6.26
CA ASN A 101 27.95 1.76 5.19
C ASN A 101 28.07 3.04 4.32
N LEU A 102 27.36 4.12 4.65
CA LEU A 102 27.38 5.37 3.87
C LEU A 102 28.38 6.44 4.39
N PHE A 103 29.19 6.14 5.41
CA PHE A 103 30.09 7.14 6.04
C PHE A 103 31.59 6.79 6.05
N THR A 104 32.06 5.79 5.32
CA THR A 104 33.51 5.46 5.29
C THR A 104 34.07 5.40 3.87
N THR A 105 34.12 6.54 3.20
CA THR A 105 35.16 6.80 2.19
C THR A 105 35.47 8.30 2.17
N SER A 106 36.19 8.77 3.19
CA SER A 106 37.09 9.90 2.95
C SER A 106 38.43 9.30 2.59
N HIS A 107 38.79 9.54 1.33
CA HIS A 107 39.99 9.11 0.65
C HIS A 107 41.24 9.72 1.30
N TYR A 108 42.37 9.02 1.15
CA TYR A 108 43.74 9.49 1.40
C TYR A 108 43.99 10.92 0.88
#